data_AF-A0A0H1B544-F1
#
_entry.id   AF-A0A0H1B544-F1
#
_cell.length_a   1.000
_cell.length_b   1.000
_cell.length_c   1.000
_cell.angle_alpha   90.00
_cell.angle_beta   90.00
_cell.angle_gamma   90.00
#
_symmetry.space_group_name_H-M   'P 1'
#
loop_
_entity.id
_entity.type
_entity.pdbx_description
1 polymer ?
#
loop_
_entity_poly.entity_id
_entity_poly.type
_entity_poly.pdbx_seq_one_letter_code
_entity_poly.pdbx_strand_id
1 'polypeptide(L)'
;MLTDQARHPDAENATTQPDDLYGNTSIDRVPSPASARDPAETSQNIEASAGSSSDAPTSGGEISGENGEKEAKMSKSQIAVIMTALCLAVFLAALDMTIITTALPTISEQFKASQGDYTWVGSAYTLGAAASMPSWGKISDIFGRKPILLLANVVFLVGSLICGLSINIKMLLAGRAVQGIGGGGLLSLVNISIGDLFSMRTRSVYYAMVGMVWAIAGALGPVIGGAFTQYVSWRWCFYVNLPIDGVAFVIILFFLKIQTPKTPFLAGLRAIDWLGSITVVCGTVMFLLGLDYGGVSFPWTSATVICLIVFGVVTLGIFVIIQWKVAAYPIIPLWLFKQRSTVAAYGAALFHGFVFTSDSFFLPLYFQAVIGASPLQSGIYLFPSVISMAIASASTGIFIRKTGQYLPVIWFGFIVMLLGHGLYIDLPSQTSWPRIIIYQIISGLGIGPNFQAPLIALQSHIKPSDIATATSTFGFCRNIASSVSVVIGGVIFQNHMKSRLDKLSGQLPPQVIQQLSATSAGASIGIVNSLPEDQKRPVLEAYTDALQMMWVFYTVLSAVGLAVSLLIGRQTLRKEHEVTKTGLDVQARERDERLQREKDKKLEKEEKKRMDNGIGI
;
A
#
# COMPACT_ATOMS: atom_id res chain seq x y z
N MET A 1 26.61 58.86 -22.76
CA MET A 1 26.22 59.62 -21.56
C MET A 1 26.80 58.86 -20.38
N LEU A 2 28.06 59.14 -20.03
CA LEU A 2 28.49 60.06 -18.96
C LEU A 2 28.25 59.40 -17.58
N THR A 3 29.29 58.73 -17.02
CA THR A 3 30.25 59.20 -15.96
C THR A 3 29.65 59.02 -14.55
N ASP A 4 30.32 58.58 -13.48
CA ASP A 4 31.72 58.60 -13.06
C ASP A 4 31.88 57.63 -11.84
N GLN A 5 32.95 56.85 -11.68
CA GLN A 5 34.14 57.04 -10.78
C GLN A 5 33.84 56.98 -9.26
N ALA A 6 34.67 56.46 -8.33
CA ALA A 6 36.08 56.03 -8.28
C ALA A 6 36.31 55.26 -6.94
N ARG A 7 37.10 54.17 -6.90
CA ARG A 7 38.54 54.01 -6.50
C ARG A 7 38.80 53.40 -5.09
N HIS A 8 39.46 52.24 -5.15
CA HIS A 8 40.43 51.55 -4.26
C HIS A 8 41.60 52.44 -3.74
N PRO A 9 42.66 51.90 -3.07
CA PRO A 9 42.82 50.86 -2.01
C PRO A 9 43.81 51.36 -0.90
N ASP A 10 44.29 50.50 0.00
CA ASP A 10 45.74 50.36 0.30
C ASP A 10 46.04 49.20 1.26
N ALA A 11 47.22 48.62 1.07
CA ALA A 11 47.81 47.48 1.76
C ALA A 11 49.13 47.90 2.42
N GLU A 12 49.58 47.20 3.48
CA GLU A 12 51.00 46.85 3.78
C GLU A 12 51.10 46.16 5.16
N ASN A 13 51.64 44.93 5.24
CA ASN A 13 52.99 44.54 5.70
C ASN A 13 53.26 44.79 7.20
N ALA A 14 53.93 43.97 8.01
CA ALA A 14 54.68 42.72 7.85
C ALA A 14 55.13 42.24 9.26
N THR A 15 55.56 40.96 9.38
CA THR A 15 56.59 40.42 10.32
C THR A 15 56.29 40.47 11.84
N THR A 16 56.60 39.51 12.71
CA THR A 16 57.80 38.68 12.93
C THR A 16 57.44 37.43 13.77
N GLN A 17 58.38 36.49 13.81
CA GLN A 17 58.31 35.07 14.19
C GLN A 17 58.87 34.86 15.65
N PRO A 18 59.39 33.68 16.09
CA PRO A 18 58.85 32.80 17.15
C PRO A 18 59.83 32.54 18.35
N ASP A 19 59.73 31.35 18.99
CA ASP A 19 60.66 30.68 19.95
C ASP A 19 60.40 30.96 21.46
N ASP A 20 60.57 30.08 22.45
CA ASP A 20 60.99 28.67 22.56
C ASP A 20 60.77 28.19 24.02
N LEU A 21 61.05 26.89 24.28
CA LEU A 21 61.55 26.27 25.54
C LEU A 21 60.66 25.27 26.33
N TYR A 22 61.05 23.98 26.21
CA TYR A 22 61.44 22.98 27.25
C TYR A 22 60.83 23.11 28.67
N GLY A 23 60.37 22.08 29.40
CA GLY A 23 60.52 20.62 29.38
C GLY A 23 60.16 20.06 30.79
N ASN A 24 60.26 18.73 30.95
CA ASN A 24 60.25 17.92 32.19
C ASN A 24 58.95 17.33 32.80
N THR A 25 58.81 16.01 32.54
CA THR A 25 58.73 14.88 33.51
C THR A 25 58.03 15.04 34.87
N SER A 26 57.06 14.16 35.16
CA SER A 26 57.20 13.10 36.18
C SER A 26 55.99 12.15 36.24
N ILE A 27 56.33 10.89 36.48
CA ILE A 27 55.49 9.72 36.76
C ILE A 27 55.28 9.67 38.28
N ASP A 28 54.10 9.24 38.77
CA ASP A 28 53.91 8.31 39.91
C ASP A 28 52.41 8.24 40.30
N ARG A 29 51.76 7.07 40.17
CA ARG A 29 51.69 5.90 41.06
C ARG A 29 50.62 6.00 42.17
N VAL A 30 49.65 5.11 42.02
CA VAL A 30 48.64 4.65 42.98
C VAL A 30 49.29 4.03 44.22
N PRO A 31 48.63 4.11 45.40
CA PRO A 31 48.73 3.00 46.34
C PRO A 31 47.37 2.54 46.93
N SER A 32 47.24 1.23 47.00
CA SER A 32 46.54 0.41 48.00
C SER A 32 47.58 -0.65 48.44
N PRO A 33 47.59 -1.30 49.63
CA PRO A 33 46.47 -2.09 50.20
C PRO A 33 46.50 -2.35 51.75
N ALA A 34 45.69 -3.35 52.18
CA ALA A 34 45.70 -4.19 53.41
C ALA A 34 44.88 -3.66 54.62
N SER A 35 43.83 -4.30 55.16
CA SER A 35 43.50 -5.68 55.64
C SER A 35 43.69 -5.88 57.16
N ALA A 36 42.63 -6.32 57.85
CA ALA A 36 42.56 -7.41 58.84
C ALA A 36 41.92 -7.12 60.23
N ARG A 37 40.90 -7.96 60.55
CA ARG A 37 40.52 -8.62 61.84
C ARG A 37 39.47 -8.01 62.81
N ASP A 38 38.43 -8.84 63.01
CA ASP A 38 37.43 -9.01 64.09
C ASP A 38 38.03 -9.70 65.37
N PRO A 39 37.31 -10.12 66.47
CA PRO A 39 35.85 -10.12 66.82
C PRO A 39 35.46 -9.82 68.32
N ALA A 40 34.17 -10.06 68.67
CA ALA A 40 33.55 -10.45 69.98
C ALA A 40 32.82 -9.33 70.79
N GLU A 41 31.69 -9.48 71.52
CA GLU A 41 30.82 -10.62 71.92
C GLU A 41 29.51 -10.11 72.64
N THR A 42 28.49 -10.99 72.79
CA THR A 42 27.44 -11.07 73.88
C THR A 42 26.13 -10.25 73.74
N SER A 43 24.89 -10.77 73.50
CA SER A 43 23.98 -11.82 74.07
C SER A 43 22.87 -11.29 75.01
N GLN A 44 21.60 -11.68 74.72
CA GLN A 44 20.41 -11.98 75.58
C GLN A 44 19.11 -11.65 74.79
N ASN A 45 17.92 -12.27 74.91
CA ASN A 45 17.41 -13.61 75.21
C ASN A 45 15.84 -13.49 75.18
N ILE A 46 15.11 -14.43 74.53
CA ILE A 46 13.76 -14.99 74.89
C ILE A 46 12.55 -14.01 74.84
N GLU A 47 11.41 -14.26 74.15
CA GLU A 47 10.39 -15.30 74.42
C GLU A 47 9.33 -15.38 73.29
N ALA A 48 8.64 -16.52 73.18
CA ALA A 48 7.70 -16.89 72.12
C ALA A 48 6.21 -16.67 72.49
N SER A 49 5.37 -16.32 71.50
CA SER A 49 3.93 -16.63 71.53
C SER A 49 3.31 -16.61 70.12
N ALA A 50 2.42 -17.56 69.89
CA ALA A 50 1.78 -17.90 68.62
C ALA A 50 0.61 -16.98 68.24
N GLY A 51 0.42 -16.77 66.94
CA GLY A 51 -0.78 -16.12 66.38
C GLY A 51 -0.69 -15.96 64.87
N SER A 52 -1.60 -16.59 64.14
CA SER A 52 -1.64 -16.71 62.69
C SER A 52 -2.05 -15.43 61.93
N SER A 53 -1.67 -15.42 60.65
CA SER A 53 -2.24 -14.76 59.45
C SER A 53 -1.81 -13.32 59.07
N SER A 54 -1.07 -13.33 57.94
CA SER A 54 -1.02 -12.41 56.78
C SER A 54 -0.51 -10.96 56.95
N ASP A 55 0.79 -10.74 56.67
CA ASP A 55 1.30 -9.91 55.54
C ASP A 55 2.84 -9.66 55.66
N ALA A 56 3.58 -10.02 54.59
CA ALA A 56 4.86 -9.51 53.99
C ALA A 56 6.08 -9.02 54.85
N PRO A 57 7.30 -8.81 54.30
CA PRO A 57 7.94 -9.28 53.04
C PRO A 57 9.31 -9.97 53.29
N THR A 58 9.79 -10.81 52.37
CA THR A 58 11.23 -11.13 52.27
C THR A 58 11.74 -10.89 50.87
N SER A 59 12.83 -10.12 50.83
CA SER A 59 13.56 -9.69 49.65
C SER A 59 14.19 -10.89 48.92
N GLY A 60 13.70 -11.16 47.71
CA GLY A 60 14.46 -11.82 46.67
C GLY A 60 14.51 -10.86 45.48
N GLY A 61 15.70 -10.34 45.18
CA GLY A 61 15.91 -9.44 44.05
C GLY A 61 15.67 -10.17 42.73
N GLU A 62 14.47 -10.04 42.19
CA GLU A 62 14.19 -10.36 40.79
C GLU A 62 14.42 -9.10 39.94
N ILE A 63 15.41 -9.19 39.06
CA ILE A 63 15.52 -8.33 37.87
C ILE A 63 14.39 -8.77 36.93
N SER A 64 13.16 -8.34 37.22
CA SER A 64 12.00 -8.54 36.36
C SER A 64 11.08 -7.34 36.53
N GLY A 65 10.97 -6.50 35.49
CA GLY A 65 9.94 -5.47 35.51
C GLY A 65 9.97 -4.37 34.46
N GLU A 66 11.07 -4.13 33.73
CA GLU A 66 11.13 -2.90 32.90
C GLU A 66 10.65 -3.00 31.44
N ASN A 67 10.19 -4.15 30.96
CA ASN A 67 9.80 -4.31 29.55
C ASN A 67 8.28 -4.38 29.28
N GLY A 68 7.42 -4.14 30.27
CA GLY A 68 5.95 -4.21 30.13
C GLY A 68 5.21 -2.89 29.84
N GLU A 69 5.86 -1.72 29.95
CA GLU A 69 5.15 -0.42 30.04
C GLU A 69 5.35 0.52 28.83
N LYS A 70 4.99 0.08 27.61
CA LYS A 70 4.97 0.99 26.43
C LYS A 70 3.66 1.06 25.65
N GLU A 71 2.54 0.61 26.23
CA GLU A 71 1.21 1.08 25.79
C GLU A 71 0.77 2.38 26.51
N ALA A 72 1.57 2.89 27.46
CA ALA A 72 1.29 4.13 28.19
C ALA A 72 2.23 5.27 27.78
N LYS A 73 1.86 6.09 26.78
CA LYS A 73 2.38 7.48 26.64
C LYS A 73 1.65 8.40 25.65
N MET A 74 0.69 7.91 24.87
CA MET A 74 -0.13 8.75 23.99
C MET A 74 -1.53 8.89 24.53
N SER A 75 -1.97 10.14 24.75
CA SER A 75 -3.36 10.42 25.13
C SER A 75 -4.32 10.01 24.01
N LYS A 76 -5.55 9.64 24.37
CA LYS A 76 -6.62 9.32 23.40
C LYS A 76 -6.83 10.45 22.38
N SER A 77 -6.67 11.71 22.80
CA SER A 77 -6.76 12.86 21.92
C SER A 77 -5.61 12.91 20.90
N GLN A 78 -4.38 12.60 21.32
CA GLN A 78 -3.22 12.53 20.42
C GLN A 78 -3.37 11.40 19.39
N ILE A 79 -3.85 10.24 19.84
CA ILE A 79 -4.16 9.10 18.95
C ILE A 79 -5.20 9.51 17.92
N ALA A 80 -6.30 10.16 18.34
CA ALA A 80 -7.34 10.62 17.44
C ALA A 80 -6.80 11.60 16.39
N VAL A 81 -6.01 12.60 16.81
CA VAL A 81 -5.41 13.59 15.91
C VAL A 81 -4.49 12.93 14.89
N ILE A 82 -3.61 12.01 15.31
CA ILE A 82 -2.69 11.31 14.41
C ILE A 82 -3.45 10.39 13.46
N MET A 83 -4.41 9.61 13.97
CA MET A 83 -5.21 8.72 13.13
C MET A 83 -6.03 9.50 12.11
N THR A 84 -6.58 10.67 12.47
CA THR A 84 -7.23 11.56 11.51
C THR A 84 -6.28 11.96 10.39
N ALA A 85 -5.05 12.38 10.70
CA ALA A 85 -4.10 12.77 9.67
C ALA A 85 -3.67 11.60 8.78
N LEU A 86 -3.42 10.42 9.36
CA LEU A 86 -3.09 9.21 8.61
C LEU A 86 -4.25 8.76 7.71
N CYS A 87 -5.49 8.83 8.22
CA CYS A 87 -6.70 8.54 7.47
C CYS A 87 -6.93 9.58 6.35
N LEU A 88 -6.68 10.87 6.58
CA LEU A 88 -6.76 11.90 5.55
C LEU A 88 -5.76 11.65 4.42
N ALA A 89 -4.52 11.28 4.75
CA ALA A 89 -3.50 10.95 3.76
C ALA A 89 -3.91 9.75 2.88
N VAL A 90 -4.44 8.68 3.49
CA VAL A 90 -4.98 7.54 2.72
C VAL A 90 -6.24 7.92 1.94
N PHE A 91 -7.11 8.74 2.52
CA PHE A 91 -8.34 9.20 1.89
C PHE A 91 -8.04 9.90 0.57
N LEU A 92 -7.10 10.85 0.57
CA LEU A 92 -6.70 11.55 -0.66
C LEU A 92 -6.07 10.61 -1.67
N ALA A 93 -5.13 9.77 -1.26
CA ALA A 93 -4.49 8.81 -2.16
C ALA A 93 -5.49 7.82 -2.78
N ALA A 94 -6.54 7.43 -2.05
CA ALA A 94 -7.60 6.57 -2.56
C ALA A 94 -8.62 7.37 -3.41
N LEU A 95 -8.97 8.59 -3.01
CA LEU A 95 -9.89 9.47 -3.72
C LEU A 95 -9.35 9.82 -5.12
N ASP A 96 -8.04 10.07 -5.26
CA ASP A 96 -7.40 10.35 -6.55
C ASP A 96 -7.42 9.19 -7.56
N MET A 97 -7.63 7.96 -7.09
CA MET A 97 -7.84 6.83 -7.98
C MET A 97 -9.21 6.90 -8.66
N THR A 98 -10.22 7.41 -7.95
CA THR A 98 -11.63 7.32 -8.36
C THR A 98 -12.21 8.65 -8.86
N ILE A 99 -11.78 9.78 -8.32
CA ILE A 99 -12.30 11.13 -8.64
C ILE A 99 -12.08 11.52 -10.11
N ILE A 100 -11.00 11.04 -10.72
CA ILE A 100 -10.62 11.40 -12.09
C ILE A 100 -11.53 10.77 -13.14
N THR A 101 -12.20 9.66 -12.81
CA THR A 101 -12.98 8.85 -13.75
C THR A 101 -14.13 9.65 -14.39
N THR A 102 -14.73 10.57 -13.64
CA THR A 102 -15.84 11.42 -14.11
C THR A 102 -15.37 12.69 -14.80
N ALA A 103 -14.15 13.14 -14.53
CA ALA A 103 -13.53 14.30 -15.17
C ALA A 103 -12.84 13.97 -16.51
N LEU A 104 -12.52 12.69 -16.72
CA LEU A 104 -11.71 12.23 -17.84
C LEU A 104 -12.24 12.58 -19.24
N PRO A 105 -13.57 12.49 -19.52
CA PRO A 105 -14.11 12.94 -20.80
C PRO A 105 -13.84 14.42 -21.07
N THR A 106 -14.11 15.30 -20.09
CA THR A 106 -13.90 16.75 -20.21
C THR A 106 -12.42 17.12 -20.38
N ILE A 107 -11.53 16.45 -19.65
CA ILE A 107 -10.06 16.63 -19.79
C ILE A 107 -9.62 16.26 -21.20
N SER A 108 -10.13 15.13 -21.70
CA SER A 108 -9.74 14.60 -23.01
C SER A 108 -10.22 15.48 -24.15
N GLU A 109 -11.44 16.01 -24.04
CA GLU A 109 -11.97 17.00 -24.99
C GLU A 109 -11.14 18.30 -24.96
N GLN A 110 -10.88 18.85 -23.78
CA GLN A 110 -10.12 20.10 -23.65
C GLN A 110 -8.71 20.00 -24.24
N PHE A 111 -8.00 18.90 -23.98
CA PHE A 111 -6.64 18.71 -24.48
C PHE A 111 -6.56 18.02 -25.84
N LYS A 112 -7.70 17.72 -26.47
CA LYS A 112 -7.78 16.93 -27.71
C LYS A 112 -6.93 15.65 -27.58
N ALA A 113 -7.06 14.99 -26.42
CA ALA A 113 -6.27 13.84 -26.04
C ALA A 113 -6.54 12.67 -27.00
N SER A 114 -5.49 11.94 -27.36
CA SER A 114 -5.66 10.69 -28.11
C SER A 114 -6.35 9.64 -27.24
N GLN A 115 -6.85 8.57 -27.87
CA GLN A 115 -7.43 7.44 -27.12
C GLN A 115 -6.42 6.80 -26.16
N GLY A 116 -5.14 6.78 -26.52
CA GLY A 116 -4.06 6.33 -25.63
C GLY A 116 -3.88 7.27 -24.44
N ASP A 117 -3.88 8.58 -24.68
CA ASP A 117 -3.75 9.57 -23.60
C ASP A 117 -4.90 9.47 -22.60
N TYR A 118 -6.13 9.19 -23.06
CA TYR A 118 -7.32 9.00 -22.21
C TYR A 118 -7.06 7.92 -21.14
N THR A 119 -6.60 6.73 -21.55
CA THR A 119 -6.31 5.62 -20.63
C THR A 119 -5.18 5.98 -19.67
N TRP A 120 -4.14 6.65 -20.17
CA TRP A 120 -2.94 6.99 -19.39
C TRP A 120 -3.18 7.91 -18.20
N VAL A 121 -4.21 8.77 -18.22
CA VAL A 121 -4.49 9.69 -17.11
C VAL A 121 -4.78 8.90 -15.81
N GLY A 122 -5.49 7.79 -15.92
CA GLY A 122 -5.74 6.88 -14.80
C GLY A 122 -4.52 6.01 -14.51
N SER A 123 -3.96 5.38 -15.54
CA SER A 123 -2.87 4.41 -15.41
C SER A 123 -1.59 5.03 -14.86
N ALA A 124 -1.21 6.26 -15.24
CA ALA A 124 0.02 6.90 -14.76
C ALA A 124 0.12 6.97 -13.23
N TYR A 125 -1.01 7.25 -12.56
CA TYR A 125 -1.09 7.29 -11.11
C TYR A 125 -0.95 5.89 -10.49
N THR A 126 -1.73 4.92 -10.97
CA THR A 126 -1.71 3.56 -10.40
C THR A 126 -0.37 2.86 -10.67
N LEU A 127 0.23 3.07 -11.84
CA LEU A 127 1.58 2.63 -12.19
C LEU A 127 2.62 3.21 -11.25
N GLY A 128 2.63 4.54 -11.06
CA GLY A 128 3.56 5.22 -10.16
C GLY A 128 3.40 4.77 -8.70
N ALA A 129 2.15 4.58 -8.26
CA ALA A 129 1.85 4.09 -6.92
C ALA A 129 2.33 2.65 -6.72
N ALA A 130 1.98 1.73 -7.62
CA ALA A 130 2.39 0.34 -7.54
C ALA A 130 3.92 0.21 -7.56
N ALA A 131 4.57 0.81 -8.55
CA ALA A 131 6.00 0.67 -8.77
C ALA A 131 6.87 1.19 -7.60
N SER A 132 6.41 2.25 -6.92
CA SER A 132 7.18 2.90 -5.85
C SER A 132 6.97 2.31 -4.44
N MET A 133 5.87 1.56 -4.23
CA MET A 133 5.48 1.05 -2.90
C MET A 133 6.59 0.32 -2.13
N PRO A 134 7.31 -0.66 -2.74
CA PRO A 134 8.37 -1.38 -2.04
C PRO A 134 9.49 -0.44 -1.56
N SER A 135 9.90 0.48 -2.44
CA SER A 135 11.00 1.42 -2.17
C SER A 135 10.70 2.32 -0.97
N TRP A 136 9.47 2.81 -0.85
CA TRP A 136 9.04 3.61 0.31
C TRP A 136 9.21 2.87 1.63
N GLY A 137 8.81 1.60 1.67
CA GLY A 137 8.96 0.76 2.86
C GLY A 137 10.41 0.68 3.31
N LYS A 138 11.32 0.34 2.38
CA LYS A 138 12.74 0.16 2.72
C LYS A 138 13.46 1.47 3.05
N ILE A 139 13.17 2.53 2.32
CA ILE A 139 13.72 3.87 2.60
C ILE A 139 13.30 4.32 4.01
N SER A 140 12.07 4.02 4.42
CA SER A 140 11.59 4.34 5.77
C SER A 140 12.25 3.51 6.88
N ASP A 141 12.78 2.31 6.59
CA ASP A 141 13.60 1.55 7.54
C ASP A 141 14.95 2.24 7.81
N ILE A 142 15.50 2.94 6.80
CA ILE A 142 16.82 3.58 6.86
C ILE A 142 16.74 4.97 7.50
N PHE A 143 15.82 5.82 7.02
CA PHE A 143 15.71 7.23 7.41
C PHE A 143 14.64 7.48 8.49
N GLY A 144 13.83 6.47 8.81
CA GLY A 144 12.72 6.57 9.77
C GLY A 144 11.36 6.83 9.12
N ARG A 145 10.29 6.52 9.86
CA ARG A 145 8.91 6.59 9.36
C ARG A 145 8.43 8.01 9.09
N LYS A 146 8.59 8.90 10.08
CA LYS A 146 8.09 10.28 10.03
C LYS A 146 8.63 11.10 8.84
N PRO A 147 9.97 11.23 8.64
CA PRO A 147 10.48 12.05 7.54
C PRO A 147 10.08 11.51 6.17
N ILE A 148 10.02 10.18 6.02
CA ILE A 148 9.69 9.54 4.76
C ILE A 148 8.18 9.62 4.47
N LEU A 149 7.32 9.57 5.49
CA LEU A 149 5.89 9.84 5.35
C LEU A 149 5.62 11.30 4.93
N LEU A 150 6.32 12.26 5.53
CA LEU A 150 6.25 13.68 5.14
C LEU A 150 6.76 13.90 3.71
N LEU A 151 7.83 13.20 3.31
CA LEU A 151 8.34 13.26 1.94
C LEU A 151 7.31 12.72 0.93
N ALA A 152 6.70 11.57 1.21
CA ALA A 152 5.65 11.01 0.35
C ALA A 152 4.45 11.96 0.21
N ASN A 153 4.08 12.63 1.31
CA ASN A 153 3.04 13.66 1.34
C ASN A 153 3.42 14.86 0.44
N VAL A 154 4.62 15.42 0.58
CA VAL A 154 5.09 16.52 -0.29
C VAL A 154 5.13 16.11 -1.76
N VAL A 155 5.59 14.90 -2.09
CA VAL A 155 5.59 14.39 -3.47
C VAL A 155 4.17 14.30 -4.02
N PHE A 156 3.22 13.85 -3.22
CA PHE A 156 1.80 13.79 -3.58
C PHE A 156 1.20 15.19 -3.81
N LEU A 157 1.51 16.15 -2.93
CA LEU A 157 1.08 17.55 -3.05
C LEU A 157 1.63 18.21 -4.32
N VAL A 158 2.93 18.03 -4.59
CA VAL A 158 3.57 18.55 -5.81
C VAL A 158 2.97 17.92 -7.06
N GLY A 159 2.74 16.60 -7.06
CA GLY A 159 2.05 15.92 -8.16
C GLY A 159 0.64 16.47 -8.40
N SER A 160 -0.13 16.66 -7.32
CA SER A 160 -1.47 17.25 -7.38
C SER A 160 -1.46 18.67 -7.95
N LEU A 161 -0.48 19.49 -7.54
CA LEU A 161 -0.31 20.85 -8.05
C LEU A 161 0.02 20.86 -9.56
N ILE A 162 0.92 19.98 -10.01
CA ILE A 162 1.26 19.84 -11.43
C ILE A 162 0.01 19.44 -12.25
N CYS A 163 -0.80 18.51 -11.74
CA CYS A 163 -2.04 18.11 -12.39
C CYS A 163 -3.05 19.28 -12.49
N GLY A 164 -3.28 20.02 -11.41
CA GLY A 164 -4.20 21.16 -11.39
C GLY A 164 -3.76 22.32 -12.30
N LEU A 165 -2.46 22.57 -12.39
CA LEU A 165 -1.86 23.61 -13.25
C LEU A 165 -1.57 23.14 -14.68
N SER A 166 -1.94 21.91 -15.04
CA SER A 166 -1.57 21.36 -16.34
C SER A 166 -2.20 22.14 -17.51
N ILE A 167 -1.36 22.44 -18.50
CA ILE A 167 -1.72 23.18 -19.73
C ILE A 167 -1.80 22.26 -20.96
N ASN A 168 -1.34 21.02 -20.84
CA ASN A 168 -1.42 20.00 -21.87
C ASN A 168 -1.46 18.60 -21.23
N ILE A 169 -1.86 17.61 -22.02
CA ILE A 169 -2.03 16.24 -21.54
C ILE A 169 -0.73 15.61 -21.03
N LYS A 170 0.41 15.89 -21.67
CA LYS A 170 1.71 15.34 -21.25
C LYS A 170 2.12 15.83 -19.86
N MET A 171 1.88 17.11 -19.56
CA MET A 171 2.09 17.68 -18.24
C MET A 171 1.16 17.04 -17.20
N LEU A 172 -0.10 16.79 -17.56
CA LEU A 172 -1.03 16.08 -16.68
C LEU A 172 -0.56 14.64 -16.40
N LEU A 173 -0.13 13.90 -17.42
CA LEU A 173 0.39 12.54 -17.25
C LEU A 173 1.65 12.50 -16.36
N ALA A 174 2.57 13.43 -16.57
CA ALA A 174 3.76 13.56 -15.72
C ALA A 174 3.38 13.89 -14.26
N GLY A 175 2.43 14.82 -14.07
CA GLY A 175 1.86 15.14 -12.76
C GLY A 175 1.24 13.91 -12.09
N ARG A 176 0.45 13.12 -12.84
CA ARG A 176 -0.19 11.89 -12.34
C ARG A 176 0.84 10.83 -11.94
N ALA A 177 1.94 10.69 -12.69
CA ALA A 177 3.02 9.78 -12.32
C ALA A 177 3.70 10.20 -11.01
N VAL A 178 4.02 11.49 -10.85
CA VAL A 178 4.60 12.04 -9.62
C VAL A 178 3.63 11.89 -8.44
N GLN A 179 2.36 12.23 -8.65
CA GLN A 179 1.30 12.09 -7.66
C GLN A 179 1.13 10.62 -7.24
N GLY A 180 1.18 9.69 -8.20
CA GLY A 180 1.15 8.25 -7.97
C GLY A 180 2.30 7.78 -7.10
N ILE A 181 3.53 8.24 -7.37
CA ILE A 181 4.70 7.91 -6.53
C ILE A 181 4.47 8.33 -5.08
N GLY A 182 3.97 9.54 -4.84
CA GLY A 182 3.61 10.00 -3.49
C GLY A 182 2.48 9.18 -2.86
N GLY A 183 1.42 8.91 -3.63
CA GLY A 183 0.25 8.14 -3.20
C GLY A 183 0.61 6.71 -2.80
N GLY A 184 1.49 6.04 -3.56
CA GLY A 184 2.04 4.73 -3.20
C GLY A 184 2.76 4.73 -1.85
N GLY A 185 3.51 5.81 -1.59
CA GLY A 185 4.15 6.06 -0.30
C GLY A 185 3.13 6.24 0.83
N LEU A 186 2.12 7.09 0.65
CA LEU A 186 1.07 7.32 1.66
C LEU A 186 0.31 6.03 1.99
N LEU A 187 -0.12 5.27 0.97
CA LEU A 187 -0.85 4.00 1.15
C LEU A 187 -0.04 2.94 1.90
N SER A 188 1.29 2.93 1.72
CA SER A 188 2.19 1.98 2.37
C SER A 188 2.61 2.44 3.77
N LEU A 189 3.17 3.64 3.86
CA LEU A 189 3.77 4.20 5.07
C LEU A 189 2.76 4.47 6.18
N VAL A 190 1.51 4.78 5.85
CA VAL A 190 0.44 4.89 6.85
C VAL A 190 0.23 3.55 7.54
N ASN A 191 0.16 2.45 6.77
CA ASN A 191 -0.03 1.13 7.35
C ASN A 191 1.18 0.67 8.18
N ILE A 192 2.39 1.01 7.73
CA ILE A 192 3.63 0.76 8.46
C ILE A 192 3.67 1.57 9.76
N SER A 193 3.28 2.84 9.72
CA SER A 193 3.25 3.73 10.89
C SER A 193 2.23 3.26 11.93
N ILE A 194 1.05 2.81 11.52
CA ILE A 194 0.07 2.17 12.41
C ILE A 194 0.67 0.92 13.07
N GLY A 195 1.47 0.15 12.32
CA GLY A 195 2.24 -0.97 12.83
C GLY A 195 3.17 -0.55 13.98
N ASP A 196 3.96 0.49 13.76
CA ASP A 196 4.95 0.95 14.74
C ASP A 196 4.36 1.72 15.93
N LEU A 197 3.13 2.23 15.82
CA LEU A 197 2.47 2.99 16.89
C LEU A 197 1.66 2.13 17.87
N PHE A 198 1.17 0.97 17.42
CA PHE A 198 0.15 0.21 18.16
C PHE A 198 0.50 -1.27 18.30
N SER A 199 0.01 -1.93 19.35
CA SER A 199 0.13 -3.37 19.53
C SER A 199 -0.65 -4.13 18.45
N MET A 200 -0.21 -5.35 18.09
CA MET A 200 -0.84 -6.18 17.04
C MET A 200 -2.37 -6.32 17.19
N ARG A 201 -2.86 -6.36 18.44
CA ARG A 201 -4.29 -6.50 18.75
C ARG A 201 -5.07 -5.20 18.65
N THR A 202 -4.45 -4.04 18.88
CA THR A 202 -5.09 -2.72 18.74
C THR A 202 -4.99 -2.19 17.32
N ARG A 203 -3.95 -2.58 16.56
CA ARG A 203 -3.79 -2.32 15.11
C ARG A 203 -5.06 -2.64 14.32
N SER A 204 -5.80 -3.70 14.69
CA SER A 204 -7.01 -4.10 13.97
C SER A 204 -8.07 -3.01 13.90
N VAL A 205 -8.24 -2.21 14.96
CA VAL A 205 -9.22 -1.10 14.97
C VAL A 205 -8.76 0.04 14.06
N TYR A 206 -7.47 0.38 14.11
CA TYR A 206 -6.92 1.45 13.29
C TYR A 206 -6.86 1.08 11.81
N TYR A 207 -6.53 -0.17 11.50
CA TYR A 207 -6.63 -0.68 10.14
C TYR A 207 -8.09 -0.72 9.67
N ALA A 208 -9.05 -1.11 10.51
CA ALA A 208 -10.46 -1.03 10.17
C ALA A 208 -10.90 0.41 9.82
N MET A 209 -10.36 1.43 10.52
CA MET A 209 -10.57 2.84 10.14
C MET A 209 -10.01 3.15 8.76
N VAL A 210 -8.80 2.70 8.44
CA VAL A 210 -8.22 2.82 7.09
C VAL A 210 -9.10 2.10 6.04
N GLY A 211 -9.65 0.93 6.35
CA GLY A 211 -10.59 0.24 5.47
C GLY A 211 -11.90 1.01 5.23
N MET A 212 -12.44 1.69 6.26
CA MET A 212 -13.59 2.58 6.09
C MET A 212 -13.26 3.78 5.20
N VAL A 213 -12.05 4.32 5.31
CA VAL A 213 -11.58 5.41 4.44
C VAL A 213 -11.58 4.98 2.97
N TRP A 214 -11.12 3.77 2.67
CA TRP A 214 -11.18 3.21 1.31
C TRP A 214 -12.62 3.12 0.78
N ALA A 215 -13.56 2.72 1.63
CA ALA A 215 -14.97 2.68 1.28
C ALA A 215 -15.51 4.08 0.94
N ILE A 216 -15.28 5.04 1.82
CA ILE A 216 -15.75 6.42 1.65
C ILE A 216 -15.12 7.05 0.39
N ALA A 217 -13.81 6.89 0.18
CA ALA A 217 -13.12 7.40 -1.00
C ALA A 217 -13.65 6.79 -2.31
N GLY A 218 -14.00 5.50 -2.30
CA GLY A 218 -14.60 4.80 -3.44
C GLY A 218 -15.93 5.42 -3.88
N ALA A 219 -16.85 5.69 -2.95
CA ALA A 219 -18.15 6.32 -3.26
C ALA A 219 -18.04 7.82 -3.57
N LEU A 220 -17.26 8.55 -2.75
CA LEU A 220 -17.19 10.00 -2.87
C LEU A 220 -16.41 10.44 -4.10
N GLY A 221 -15.47 9.64 -4.61
CA GLY A 221 -14.68 9.98 -5.79
C GLY A 221 -15.52 10.41 -6.98
N PRO A 222 -16.34 9.52 -7.58
CA PRO A 222 -17.15 9.88 -8.74
C PRO A 222 -18.13 11.02 -8.48
N VAL A 223 -18.72 11.07 -7.28
CA VAL A 223 -19.69 12.11 -6.89
C VAL A 223 -19.04 13.49 -6.82
N ILE A 224 -17.93 13.61 -6.07
CA ILE A 224 -17.19 14.87 -5.93
C ILE A 224 -16.56 15.26 -7.27
N GLY A 225 -15.96 14.32 -7.99
CA GLY A 225 -15.34 14.56 -9.29
C GLY A 225 -16.36 15.03 -10.35
N GLY A 226 -17.55 14.43 -10.34
CA GLY A 226 -18.65 14.82 -11.21
C GLY A 226 -19.14 16.23 -10.89
N ALA A 227 -19.34 16.54 -9.61
CA ALA A 227 -19.75 17.87 -9.16
C ALA A 227 -18.71 18.95 -9.53
N PHE A 228 -17.42 18.71 -9.29
CA PHE A 228 -16.37 19.66 -9.69
C PHE A 228 -16.30 19.85 -11.19
N THR A 229 -16.41 18.78 -11.97
CA THR A 229 -16.36 18.83 -13.42
C THR A 229 -17.55 19.58 -14.01
N GLN A 230 -18.75 19.38 -13.46
CA GLN A 230 -19.99 19.99 -13.95
C GLN A 230 -20.16 21.46 -13.53
N TYR A 231 -19.84 21.80 -12.28
CA TYR A 231 -20.21 23.10 -11.71
C TYR A 231 -19.05 24.08 -11.54
N VAL A 232 -17.79 23.64 -11.62
CA VAL A 232 -16.62 24.50 -11.35
C VAL A 232 -15.54 24.35 -12.41
N SER A 233 -14.71 23.32 -12.30
CA SER A 233 -13.67 22.93 -13.25
C SER A 233 -13.10 21.59 -12.82
N TRP A 234 -12.77 20.71 -13.76
CA TRP A 234 -12.06 19.45 -13.48
C TRP A 234 -10.74 19.64 -12.72
N ARG A 235 -10.12 20.82 -12.79
CA ARG A 235 -8.88 21.14 -12.04
C ARG A 235 -9.06 21.02 -10.53
N TRP A 236 -10.27 21.25 -10.03
CA TRP A 236 -10.60 21.11 -8.61
C TRP A 236 -10.53 19.68 -8.10
N CYS A 237 -10.61 18.68 -9.00
CA CYS A 237 -10.31 17.29 -8.65
C CYS A 237 -8.88 17.13 -8.11
N PHE A 238 -7.96 18.03 -8.46
CA PHE A 238 -6.58 18.03 -7.96
C PHE A 238 -6.33 19.10 -6.90
N TYR A 239 -6.94 20.28 -7.01
CA TYR A 239 -6.76 21.35 -6.03
C TYR A 239 -7.34 21.00 -4.66
N VAL A 240 -8.38 20.16 -4.59
CA VAL A 240 -8.95 19.69 -3.31
C VAL A 240 -7.92 18.95 -2.44
N ASN A 241 -6.91 18.35 -3.06
CA ASN A 241 -5.85 17.64 -2.36
C ASN A 241 -4.96 18.60 -1.57
N LEU A 242 -4.63 19.78 -2.13
CA LEU A 242 -3.66 20.70 -1.53
C LEU A 242 -4.01 21.14 -0.10
N PRO A 243 -5.23 21.64 0.21
CA PRO A 243 -5.58 22.03 1.56
C PRO A 243 -5.70 20.84 2.51
N ILE A 244 -6.28 19.72 2.07
CA ILE A 244 -6.50 18.55 2.92
C ILE A 244 -5.16 17.86 3.23
N ASP A 245 -4.30 17.72 2.23
CA ASP A 245 -2.98 17.13 2.38
C ASP A 245 -2.07 18.04 3.19
N GLY A 246 -2.16 19.37 2.98
CA GLY A 246 -1.47 20.35 3.81
C GLY A 246 -1.87 20.27 5.29
N VAL A 247 -3.16 20.06 5.60
CA VAL A 247 -3.61 19.81 6.98
C VAL A 247 -3.04 18.50 7.51
N ALA A 248 -3.09 17.42 6.74
CA ALA A 248 -2.50 16.13 7.13
C ALA A 248 -0.98 16.27 7.38
N PHE A 249 -0.26 16.98 6.51
CA PHE A 249 1.16 17.27 6.63
C PHE A 249 1.48 18.01 7.93
N VAL A 250 0.76 19.10 8.22
CA VAL A 250 0.96 19.90 9.44
C VAL A 250 0.71 19.03 10.68
N ILE A 251 -0.37 18.24 10.69
CA ILE A 251 -0.66 17.36 11.81
C ILE A 251 0.44 16.29 11.99
N ILE A 252 0.88 15.64 10.91
CA ILE A 252 1.96 14.65 10.96
C ILE A 252 3.26 15.31 11.43
N LEU A 253 3.58 16.51 10.96
CA LEU A 253 4.79 17.24 11.30
C LEU A 253 4.87 17.53 12.80
N PHE A 254 3.78 17.99 13.42
CA PHE A 254 3.79 18.39 14.83
C PHE A 254 3.39 17.29 15.80
N PHE A 255 2.45 16.42 15.43
CA PHE A 255 1.84 15.46 16.36
C PHE A 255 2.36 14.03 16.20
N LEU A 256 2.84 13.62 15.02
CA LEU A 256 3.43 12.30 14.86
C LEU A 256 4.81 12.25 15.55
N LYS A 257 4.87 11.54 16.67
CA LYS A 257 6.10 11.32 17.45
C LYS A 257 6.52 9.85 17.35
N ILE A 258 7.23 9.53 16.27
CA ILE A 258 7.91 8.23 16.09
C ILE A 258 9.41 8.47 16.24
N GLN A 259 10.12 7.54 16.89
CA GLN A 259 11.57 7.61 16.99
C GLN A 259 12.17 7.68 15.58
N THR A 260 12.90 8.77 15.32
CA THR A 260 13.54 9.01 14.04
C THR A 260 15.04 8.75 14.22
N PRO A 261 15.64 7.82 13.46
CA PRO A 261 17.05 7.51 13.58
C PRO A 261 17.89 8.68 13.06
N LYS A 262 19.09 8.85 13.63
CA LYS A 262 20.06 9.86 13.18
C LYS A 262 20.97 9.29 12.09
N THR A 263 20.38 8.73 11.03
CA THR A 263 21.15 8.18 9.90
C THR A 263 21.78 9.32 9.09
N PRO A 264 23.12 9.36 8.92
CA PRO A 264 23.75 10.37 8.06
C PRO A 264 23.24 10.25 6.62
N PHE A 265 22.90 11.38 5.99
CA PHE A 265 22.23 11.39 4.68
C PHE A 265 22.95 10.57 3.61
N LEU A 266 24.27 10.80 3.46
CA LEU A 266 25.07 10.13 2.44
C LEU A 266 25.23 8.62 2.69
N ALA A 267 25.29 8.21 3.97
CA ALA A 267 25.35 6.81 4.35
C ALA A 267 24.02 6.10 4.06
N GLY A 268 22.90 6.75 4.41
CA GLY A 268 21.57 6.25 4.07
C GLY A 268 21.35 6.12 2.57
N LEU A 269 21.81 7.11 1.77
CA LEU A 269 21.69 7.09 0.31
C LEU A 269 22.45 5.91 -0.31
N ARG A 270 23.64 5.58 0.22
CA ARG A 270 24.41 4.40 -0.22
C ARG A 270 23.79 3.08 0.20
N ALA A 271 23.00 3.07 1.28
CA ALA A 271 22.34 1.88 1.79
C ALA A 271 21.04 1.54 1.04
N ILE A 272 20.47 2.50 0.30
CA ILE A 272 19.31 2.24 -0.58
C ILE A 272 19.73 1.27 -1.68
N ASP A 273 18.90 0.25 -1.89
CA ASP A 273 19.01 -0.65 -3.03
C ASP A 273 18.50 0.04 -4.31
N TRP A 274 19.33 0.89 -4.91
CA TRP A 274 19.00 1.62 -6.14
C TRP A 274 18.77 0.68 -7.32
N LEU A 275 19.56 -0.38 -7.42
CA LEU A 275 19.46 -1.34 -8.51
C LEU A 275 18.13 -2.10 -8.42
N GLY A 276 17.76 -2.57 -7.22
CA GLY A 276 16.46 -3.18 -6.95
C GLY A 276 15.30 -2.19 -7.20
N SER A 277 15.44 -0.94 -6.77
CA SER A 277 14.42 0.09 -6.95
C SER A 277 14.15 0.39 -8.42
N ILE A 278 15.21 0.57 -9.22
CA ILE A 278 15.09 0.86 -10.65
C ILE A 278 14.52 -0.36 -11.37
N THR A 279 15.00 -1.56 -11.09
CA THR A 279 14.53 -2.77 -11.78
C THR A 279 13.09 -3.13 -11.42
N VAL A 280 12.65 -3.00 -10.17
CA VAL A 280 11.24 -3.23 -9.81
C VAL A 280 10.33 -2.18 -10.44
N VAL A 281 10.75 -0.91 -10.45
CA VAL A 281 9.97 0.18 -11.06
C VAL A 281 9.86 -0.01 -12.57
N CYS A 282 10.99 -0.14 -13.27
CA CYS A 282 11.00 -0.32 -14.72
C CYS A 282 10.30 -1.61 -15.14
N GLY A 283 10.56 -2.73 -14.45
CA GLY A 283 9.91 -4.01 -14.74
C GLY A 283 8.40 -3.97 -14.56
N THR A 284 7.93 -3.39 -13.45
CA THR A 284 6.48 -3.24 -13.17
C THR A 284 5.82 -2.29 -14.16
N VAL A 285 6.45 -1.14 -14.45
CA VAL A 285 5.92 -0.17 -15.42
C VAL A 285 5.86 -0.77 -16.82
N MET A 286 6.92 -1.43 -17.31
CA MET A 286 6.90 -2.07 -18.63
C MET A 286 5.82 -3.16 -18.71
N PHE A 287 5.73 -4.02 -17.69
CA PHE A 287 4.75 -5.09 -17.65
C PHE A 287 3.31 -4.56 -17.68
N LEU A 288 2.98 -3.66 -16.75
CA LEU A 288 1.65 -3.09 -16.65
C LEU A 288 1.32 -2.21 -17.86
N LEU A 289 2.29 -1.51 -18.43
CA LEU A 289 2.08 -0.71 -19.64
C LEU A 289 1.81 -1.59 -20.87
N GLY A 290 2.52 -2.71 -21.01
CA GLY A 290 2.25 -3.67 -22.07
C GLY A 290 0.81 -4.20 -21.99
N LEU A 291 0.33 -4.47 -20.77
CA LEU A 291 -1.06 -4.87 -20.52
C LEU A 291 -2.05 -3.75 -20.85
N ASP A 292 -1.78 -2.51 -20.44
CA ASP A 292 -2.65 -1.35 -20.68
C ASP A 292 -2.77 -1.01 -22.18
N TYR A 293 -1.71 -1.23 -22.95
CA TYR A 293 -1.69 -1.02 -24.40
C TYR A 293 -2.37 -2.12 -25.21
N GLY A 294 -2.29 -3.36 -24.74
CA GLY A 294 -2.80 -4.52 -25.45
C GLY A 294 -4.30 -4.44 -25.69
N GLY A 295 -4.72 -4.51 -26.95
CA GLY A 295 -6.13 -4.51 -27.35
C GLY A 295 -6.83 -3.16 -27.30
N VAL A 296 -6.17 -2.12 -26.79
CA VAL A 296 -6.72 -0.75 -26.71
C VAL A 296 -6.00 0.19 -27.67
N SER A 297 -4.71 0.45 -27.43
CA SER A 297 -3.91 1.37 -28.26
C SER A 297 -3.16 0.63 -29.37
N PHE A 298 -2.76 -0.61 -29.09
CA PHE A 298 -2.05 -1.47 -30.04
C PHE A 298 -2.66 -2.87 -30.04
N PRO A 299 -2.69 -3.59 -31.17
CA PRO A 299 -3.04 -5.00 -31.18
C PRO A 299 -2.14 -5.80 -30.23
N TRP A 300 -2.67 -6.85 -29.61
CA TRP A 300 -1.90 -7.77 -28.76
C TRP A 300 -0.67 -8.38 -29.48
N THR A 301 -0.75 -8.51 -30.80
CA THR A 301 0.33 -9.02 -31.66
C THR A 301 1.38 -7.96 -32.02
N SER A 302 1.19 -6.70 -31.62
CA SER A 302 2.14 -5.62 -31.89
C SER A 302 3.47 -5.86 -31.18
N ALA A 303 4.57 -5.60 -31.89
CA ALA A 303 5.91 -5.66 -31.33
C ALA A 303 6.04 -4.82 -30.05
N THR A 304 5.39 -3.65 -29.99
CA THR A 304 5.41 -2.78 -28.79
C THR A 304 4.84 -3.49 -27.56
N VAL A 305 3.67 -4.13 -27.69
CA VAL A 305 2.99 -4.81 -26.57
C VAL A 305 3.81 -6.02 -26.11
N ILE A 306 4.24 -6.85 -27.06
CA ILE A 306 5.03 -8.06 -26.78
C ILE A 306 6.36 -7.69 -26.12
N CYS A 307 7.09 -6.71 -26.66
CA CYS A 307 8.35 -6.24 -26.10
C CYS A 307 8.16 -5.72 -24.67
N LEU A 308 7.14 -4.88 -24.42
CA LEU A 308 6.87 -4.35 -23.07
C LEU A 308 6.59 -5.45 -22.05
N ILE A 309 5.75 -6.44 -22.41
CA ILE A 309 5.43 -7.56 -21.51
C ILE A 309 6.68 -8.43 -21.29
N VAL A 310 7.37 -8.84 -22.35
CA VAL A 310 8.52 -9.74 -22.28
C VAL A 310 9.69 -9.09 -21.53
N PHE A 311 10.08 -7.87 -21.91
CA PHE A 311 11.15 -7.15 -21.21
C PHE A 311 10.73 -6.76 -19.79
N GLY A 312 9.44 -6.48 -19.53
CA GLY A 312 8.91 -6.30 -18.18
C GLY A 312 9.13 -7.54 -17.31
N VAL A 313 8.70 -8.71 -17.77
CA VAL A 313 8.88 -10.00 -17.06
C VAL A 313 10.37 -10.33 -16.87
N VAL A 314 11.19 -10.16 -17.91
CA VAL A 314 12.64 -10.38 -17.82
C VAL A 314 13.27 -9.45 -16.80
N THR A 315 12.90 -8.16 -16.78
CA THR A 315 13.42 -7.18 -15.82
C THR A 315 12.99 -7.49 -14.39
N LEU A 316 11.75 -7.96 -14.19
CA LEU A 316 11.29 -8.47 -12.90
C LEU A 316 12.06 -9.74 -12.48
N GLY A 317 12.42 -10.61 -13.43
CA GLY A 317 13.32 -11.75 -13.18
C GLY A 317 14.72 -11.31 -12.74
N ILE A 318 15.28 -10.30 -13.40
CA ILE A 318 16.55 -9.67 -13.01
C ILE A 318 16.44 -9.07 -11.61
N PHE A 319 15.32 -8.39 -11.30
CA PHE A 319 15.04 -7.87 -9.96
C PHE A 319 15.09 -8.99 -8.90
N VAL A 320 14.47 -10.14 -9.14
CA VAL A 320 14.53 -11.30 -8.22
C VAL A 320 15.98 -11.75 -7.98
N ILE A 321 16.81 -11.79 -9.02
CA ILE A 321 18.24 -12.15 -8.89
C ILE A 321 19.00 -11.11 -8.06
N ILE A 322 18.74 -9.82 -8.28
CA ILE A 322 19.33 -8.71 -7.51
C ILE A 322 18.96 -8.83 -6.04
N GLN A 323 17.67 -9.01 -5.73
CA GLN A 323 17.19 -9.19 -4.37
C GLN A 323 17.78 -10.42 -3.69
N TRP A 324 18.06 -11.47 -4.46
CA TRP A 324 18.62 -12.71 -3.91
C TRP A 324 20.12 -12.61 -3.60
N LYS A 325 20.91 -12.03 -4.51
CA LYS A 325 22.39 -12.15 -4.46
C LYS A 325 23.15 -10.85 -4.31
N VAL A 326 22.58 -9.71 -4.72
CA VAL A 326 23.34 -8.45 -4.86
C VAL A 326 22.99 -7.46 -3.75
N ALA A 327 21.71 -7.33 -3.43
CA ALA A 327 21.23 -6.31 -2.50
C ALA A 327 21.70 -6.59 -1.06
N ALA A 328 22.44 -5.65 -0.48
CA ALA A 328 22.81 -5.71 0.94
C ALA A 328 21.58 -5.53 1.86
N TYR A 329 20.71 -4.58 1.47
CA TYR A 329 19.46 -4.23 2.14
C TYR A 329 18.30 -4.36 1.13
N PRO A 330 17.84 -5.59 0.82
CA PRO A 330 16.83 -5.82 -0.20
C PRO A 330 15.51 -5.11 0.12
N ILE A 331 14.86 -4.60 -0.92
CA ILE A 331 13.54 -3.95 -0.87
C ILE A 331 12.42 -4.98 -0.79
N ILE A 332 12.56 -6.11 -1.47
CA ILE A 332 11.65 -7.25 -1.35
C ILE A 332 12.48 -8.51 -1.06
N PRO A 333 12.77 -8.78 0.21
CA PRO A 333 13.57 -9.92 0.60
C PRO A 333 12.85 -11.23 0.32
N LEU A 334 13.52 -12.12 -0.41
CA LEU A 334 12.96 -13.42 -0.79
C LEU A 334 12.68 -14.34 0.42
N TRP A 335 13.31 -14.07 1.57
CA TRP A 335 13.04 -14.84 2.78
C TRP A 335 11.62 -14.63 3.33
N LEU A 336 10.94 -13.55 2.97
CA LEU A 336 9.53 -13.35 3.31
C LEU A 336 8.66 -14.45 2.70
N PHE A 337 9.03 -14.96 1.52
CA PHE A 337 8.27 -15.97 0.78
C PHE A 337 8.60 -17.41 1.21
N LYS A 338 9.47 -17.62 2.22
CA LYS A 338 9.81 -18.98 2.70
C LYS A 338 8.67 -19.63 3.48
N GLN A 339 7.83 -18.85 4.14
CA GLN A 339 6.74 -19.37 4.96
C GLN A 339 5.43 -19.41 4.17
N ARG A 340 4.77 -20.58 4.15
CA ARG A 340 3.47 -20.79 3.50
C ARG A 340 2.41 -19.75 3.89
N SER A 341 2.38 -19.37 5.17
CA SER A 341 1.38 -18.44 5.71
C SER A 341 1.56 -17.02 5.14
N THR A 342 2.82 -16.58 5.03
CA THR A 342 3.17 -15.29 4.43
C THR A 342 2.82 -15.24 2.95
N VAL A 343 3.16 -16.30 2.20
CA VAL A 343 2.81 -16.41 0.77
C VAL A 343 1.29 -16.41 0.59
N ALA A 344 0.56 -17.14 1.42
CA ALA A 344 -0.90 -17.17 1.42
C ALA A 344 -1.51 -15.79 1.74
N ALA A 345 -0.93 -15.01 2.67
CA ALA A 345 -1.37 -13.67 2.96
C ALA A 345 -1.13 -12.69 1.79
N TYR A 346 0.01 -12.79 1.09
CA TYR A 346 0.23 -12.03 -0.14
C TYR A 346 -0.73 -12.43 -1.25
N GLY A 347 -0.99 -13.74 -1.41
CA GLY A 347 -1.97 -14.24 -2.37
C GLY A 347 -3.39 -13.76 -2.06
N ALA A 348 -3.79 -13.76 -0.79
CA ALA A 348 -5.07 -13.20 -0.36
C ALA A 348 -5.17 -11.71 -0.70
N ALA A 349 -4.11 -10.93 -0.50
CA ALA A 349 -4.05 -9.51 -0.89
C ALA A 349 -4.20 -9.30 -2.41
N LEU A 350 -3.56 -10.18 -3.18
CA LEU A 350 -3.61 -10.16 -4.64
C LEU A 350 -5.03 -10.44 -5.12
N PHE A 351 -5.66 -11.55 -4.72
CA PHE A 351 -7.02 -11.89 -5.16
C PHE A 351 -8.06 -10.90 -4.65
N HIS A 352 -7.92 -10.41 -3.40
CA HIS A 352 -8.76 -9.34 -2.88
C HIS A 352 -8.64 -8.07 -3.71
N GLY A 353 -7.41 -7.61 -4.03
CA GLY A 353 -7.19 -6.45 -4.88
C GLY A 353 -7.78 -6.61 -6.27
N PHE A 354 -7.67 -7.81 -6.83
CA PHE A 354 -8.21 -8.15 -8.15
C PHE A 354 -9.73 -7.97 -8.20
N VAL A 355 -10.43 -8.53 -7.21
CA VAL A 355 -11.90 -8.52 -7.10
C VAL A 355 -12.43 -7.16 -6.63
N PHE A 356 -11.79 -6.51 -5.65
CA PHE A 356 -12.19 -5.18 -5.20
C PHE A 356 -12.15 -4.15 -6.35
N THR A 357 -11.11 -4.22 -7.19
CA THR A 357 -10.98 -3.28 -8.29
C THR A 357 -12.04 -3.50 -9.37
N SER A 358 -12.56 -4.72 -9.55
CA SER A 358 -13.63 -4.94 -10.53
C SER A 358 -14.91 -4.20 -10.17
N ASP A 359 -15.30 -4.20 -8.90
CA ASP A 359 -16.49 -3.49 -8.43
C ASP A 359 -16.37 -1.98 -8.66
N SER A 360 -15.18 -1.44 -8.42
CA SER A 360 -14.92 0.00 -8.57
C SER A 360 -14.95 0.48 -10.02
N PHE A 361 -14.68 -0.40 -10.99
CA PHE A 361 -14.60 -0.04 -12.42
C PHE A 361 -15.81 -0.48 -13.23
N PHE A 362 -16.30 -1.71 -13.02
CA PHE A 362 -17.31 -2.30 -13.91
C PHE A 362 -18.75 -2.17 -13.40
N LEU A 363 -18.94 -1.98 -12.10
CA LEU A 363 -20.28 -1.70 -11.56
C LEU A 363 -20.80 -0.31 -11.99
N PRO A 364 -19.98 0.76 -12.01
CA PRO A 364 -20.36 2.02 -12.64
C PRO A 364 -20.66 1.88 -14.13
N LEU A 365 -19.87 1.06 -14.84
CA LEU A 365 -20.11 0.77 -16.26
C LEU A 365 -21.47 0.10 -16.46
N TYR A 366 -21.84 -0.86 -15.62
CA TYR A 366 -23.18 -1.47 -15.64
C TYR A 366 -24.29 -0.41 -15.42
N PHE A 367 -24.16 0.46 -14.41
CA PHE A 367 -25.18 1.49 -14.17
C PHE A 367 -25.30 2.49 -15.31
N GLN A 368 -24.21 2.88 -15.93
CA GLN A 368 -24.24 3.88 -17.00
C GLN A 368 -24.63 3.26 -18.35
N ALA A 369 -24.07 2.10 -18.69
CA ALA A 369 -24.31 1.46 -19.99
C ALA A 369 -25.63 0.69 -20.03
N VAL A 370 -25.97 -0.08 -18.99
CA VAL A 370 -27.16 -0.95 -18.98
C VAL A 370 -28.37 -0.23 -18.40
N ILE A 371 -28.22 0.40 -17.24
CA ILE A 371 -29.33 1.10 -16.56
C ILE A 371 -29.57 2.50 -17.14
N GLY A 372 -28.60 3.08 -17.86
CA GLY A 372 -28.71 4.43 -18.43
C GLY A 372 -28.58 5.54 -17.38
N ALA A 373 -27.94 5.27 -16.24
CA ALA A 373 -27.72 6.24 -15.18
C ALA A 373 -26.71 7.32 -15.62
N SER A 374 -26.93 8.56 -15.18
CA SER A 374 -25.89 9.60 -15.30
C SER A 374 -24.65 9.24 -14.47
N PRO A 375 -23.46 9.83 -14.75
CA PRO A 375 -22.27 9.59 -13.94
C PRO A 375 -22.46 9.87 -12.44
N LEU A 376 -23.23 10.91 -12.10
CA LEU A 376 -23.56 11.24 -10.71
C LEU A 376 -24.45 10.17 -10.07
N GLN A 377 -25.52 9.74 -10.77
CA GLN A 377 -26.41 8.67 -10.29
C GLN A 377 -25.65 7.35 -10.14
N SER A 378 -24.78 7.01 -11.10
CA SER A 378 -23.93 5.83 -11.04
C SER A 378 -23.06 5.80 -9.79
N GLY A 379 -22.49 6.94 -9.38
CA GLY A 379 -21.74 7.04 -8.12
C GLY A 379 -22.63 6.84 -6.89
N ILE A 380 -23.83 7.42 -6.89
CA ILE A 380 -24.82 7.26 -5.80
C ILE A 380 -25.26 5.79 -5.68
N TYR A 381 -25.43 5.09 -6.79
CA TYR A 381 -25.88 3.69 -6.80
C TYR A 381 -24.86 2.69 -6.24
N LEU A 382 -23.61 3.11 -6.02
CA LEU A 382 -22.57 2.32 -5.34
C LEU A 382 -22.66 2.39 -3.81
N PHE A 383 -23.48 3.29 -3.25
CA PHE A 383 -23.60 3.49 -1.81
C PHE A 383 -23.94 2.19 -1.04
N PRO A 384 -24.80 1.29 -1.53
CA PRO A 384 -25.06 0.02 -0.85
C PRO A 384 -23.79 -0.80 -0.61
N SER A 385 -22.89 -0.89 -1.60
CA SER A 385 -21.61 -1.61 -1.47
C SER A 385 -20.67 -0.89 -0.52
N VAL A 386 -20.56 0.44 -0.64
CA VAL A 386 -19.65 1.23 0.20
C VAL A 386 -20.05 1.25 1.66
N ILE A 387 -21.34 1.42 1.96
CA ILE A 387 -21.83 1.44 3.35
C ILE A 387 -21.66 0.05 3.97
N SER A 388 -22.01 -1.02 3.26
CA SER A 388 -21.85 -2.38 3.79
C SER A 388 -20.37 -2.74 4.01
N MET A 389 -19.49 -2.31 3.10
CA MET A 389 -18.04 -2.47 3.22
C MET A 389 -17.47 -1.72 4.42
N ALA A 390 -17.90 -0.47 4.66
CA ALA A 390 -17.49 0.31 5.82
C ALA A 390 -17.92 -0.36 7.14
N ILE A 391 -19.19 -0.82 7.21
CA ILE A 391 -19.73 -1.54 8.37
C ILE A 391 -18.94 -2.84 8.64
N ALA A 392 -18.67 -3.63 7.60
CA ALA A 392 -17.92 -4.87 7.73
C ALA A 392 -16.45 -4.63 8.14
N SER A 393 -15.82 -3.58 7.60
CA SER A 393 -14.46 -3.17 8.00
C SER A 393 -14.42 -2.78 9.48
N ALA A 394 -15.35 -1.93 9.93
CA ALA A 394 -15.45 -1.52 11.34
C ALA A 394 -15.66 -2.74 12.26
N SER A 395 -16.58 -3.62 11.88
CA SER A 395 -16.90 -4.84 12.64
C SER A 395 -15.71 -5.78 12.74
N THR A 396 -14.92 -5.90 11.67
CA THR A 396 -13.68 -6.69 11.62
C THR A 396 -12.66 -6.21 12.64
N GLY A 397 -12.42 -4.90 12.70
CA GLY A 397 -11.47 -4.33 13.65
C GLY A 397 -11.85 -4.59 15.11
N ILE A 398 -13.14 -4.43 15.44
CA ILE A 398 -13.69 -4.69 16.77
C ILE A 398 -13.62 -6.18 17.11
N PHE A 399 -13.99 -7.05 16.17
CA PHE A 399 -13.96 -8.50 16.36
C PHE A 399 -12.54 -8.98 16.66
N ILE A 400 -11.57 -8.65 15.80
CA ILE A 400 -10.16 -9.07 15.98
C ILE A 400 -9.60 -8.51 17.29
N ARG A 401 -9.94 -7.26 17.65
CA ARG A 401 -9.52 -6.69 18.94
C ARG A 401 -10.10 -7.46 20.13
N LYS A 402 -11.35 -7.93 20.07
CA LYS A 402 -11.99 -8.66 21.17
C LYS A 402 -11.57 -10.13 21.24
N THR A 403 -11.44 -10.81 20.11
CA THR A 403 -11.20 -12.26 20.05
C THR A 403 -9.73 -12.62 19.85
N GLY A 404 -8.94 -11.72 19.26
CA GLY A 404 -7.57 -12.01 18.81
C GLY A 404 -7.52 -12.93 17.59
N GLN A 405 -8.66 -13.20 16.93
CA GLN A 405 -8.77 -14.15 15.83
C GLN A 405 -8.97 -13.43 14.50
N TYR A 406 -8.00 -13.53 13.59
CA TYR A 406 -8.09 -12.95 12.25
C TYR A 406 -8.58 -13.93 11.19
N LEU A 407 -8.29 -15.23 11.32
CA LEU A 407 -8.65 -16.24 10.30
C LEU A 407 -10.16 -16.35 10.02
N PRO A 408 -11.05 -16.43 11.04
CA PRO A 408 -12.49 -16.54 10.77
C PRO A 408 -13.02 -15.34 9.98
N VAL A 409 -12.44 -14.16 10.21
CA VAL A 409 -12.84 -12.92 9.55
C VAL A 409 -12.38 -12.89 8.09
N ILE A 410 -11.17 -13.38 7.81
CA ILE A 410 -10.67 -13.54 6.43
C ILE A 410 -11.57 -14.51 5.66
N TRP A 411 -11.87 -15.68 6.23
CA TRP A 411 -12.70 -16.68 5.57
C TRP A 411 -14.12 -16.18 5.35
N PHE A 412 -14.72 -15.55 6.36
CA PHE A 412 -16.01 -14.89 6.23
C PHE A 412 -16.00 -13.87 5.08
N GLY A 413 -15.00 -12.99 5.04
CA GLY A 413 -14.84 -12.01 3.97
C GLY A 413 -14.80 -12.67 2.60
N PHE A 414 -13.96 -13.68 2.39
CA PHE A 414 -13.84 -14.35 1.08
C PHE A 414 -15.09 -15.15 0.69
N ILE A 415 -15.74 -15.84 1.63
CA ILE A 415 -16.99 -16.57 1.37
C ILE A 415 -18.10 -15.62 0.93
N VAL A 416 -18.27 -14.51 1.67
CA VAL A 416 -19.30 -13.51 1.39
C VAL A 416 -18.99 -12.76 0.09
N MET A 417 -17.71 -12.47 -0.18
CA MET A 417 -17.27 -11.86 -1.44
C MET A 417 -17.53 -12.79 -2.63
N LEU A 418 -17.22 -14.09 -2.50
CA LEU A 418 -17.53 -15.11 -3.50
C LEU A 418 -19.03 -15.16 -3.80
N LEU A 419 -19.87 -15.16 -2.76
CA LEU A 419 -21.32 -15.13 -2.92
C LEU A 419 -21.79 -13.84 -3.62
N GLY A 420 -21.31 -12.67 -3.17
CA GLY A 420 -21.68 -11.38 -3.75
C GLY A 420 -21.37 -11.28 -5.25
N HIS A 421 -20.16 -11.69 -5.64
CA HIS A 421 -19.77 -11.67 -7.05
C HIS A 421 -20.48 -12.76 -7.86
N GLY A 422 -20.74 -13.92 -7.26
CA GLY A 422 -21.59 -14.95 -7.87
C GLY A 422 -23.01 -14.46 -8.16
N LEU A 423 -23.56 -13.61 -7.28
CA LEU A 423 -24.87 -12.99 -7.50
C LEU A 423 -24.83 -11.91 -8.59
N TYR A 424 -23.69 -11.24 -8.82
CA TYR A 424 -23.56 -10.29 -9.93
C TYR A 424 -23.72 -10.92 -11.32
N ILE A 425 -23.54 -12.24 -11.44
CA ILE A 425 -23.83 -13.00 -12.67
C ILE A 425 -25.32 -12.88 -13.05
N ASP A 426 -26.22 -12.73 -12.07
CA ASP A 426 -27.67 -12.53 -12.28
C ASP A 426 -28.06 -11.04 -12.29
N LEU A 427 -27.12 -10.11 -12.50
CA LEU A 427 -27.50 -8.71 -12.66
C LEU A 427 -28.42 -8.54 -13.88
N PRO A 428 -29.61 -7.96 -13.70
CA PRO A 428 -30.63 -7.95 -14.74
C PRO A 428 -30.32 -6.92 -15.83
N SER A 429 -30.72 -7.19 -17.07
CA SER A 429 -30.67 -6.20 -18.16
C SER A 429 -31.71 -5.08 -18.00
N GLN A 430 -32.69 -5.26 -17.11
CA GLN A 430 -33.71 -4.27 -16.76
C GLN A 430 -33.63 -3.92 -15.27
N THR A 431 -34.05 -2.70 -14.91
CA THR A 431 -33.91 -2.20 -13.55
C THR A 431 -34.67 -3.04 -12.52
N SER A 432 -33.93 -3.72 -11.64
CA SER A 432 -34.46 -4.36 -10.43
C SER A 432 -33.68 -3.88 -9.20
N TRP A 433 -34.18 -2.81 -8.57
CA TRP A 433 -33.53 -2.18 -7.42
C TRP A 433 -33.26 -3.15 -6.26
N PRO A 434 -34.17 -4.05 -5.85
CA PRO A 434 -33.89 -4.98 -4.76
C PRO A 434 -32.70 -5.89 -5.05
N ARG A 435 -32.59 -6.45 -6.26
CA ARG A 435 -31.45 -7.30 -6.64
C ARG A 435 -30.15 -6.51 -6.63
N ILE A 436 -30.13 -5.36 -7.30
CA ILE A 436 -28.97 -4.47 -7.39
C ILE A 436 -28.47 -4.07 -6.00
N ILE A 437 -29.36 -3.71 -5.08
CA ILE A 437 -29.01 -3.26 -3.73
C ILE A 437 -28.51 -4.44 -2.88
N ILE A 438 -29.25 -5.56 -2.86
CA ILE A 438 -28.90 -6.72 -2.03
C ILE A 438 -27.56 -7.33 -2.46
N TYR A 439 -27.33 -7.50 -3.76
CA TYR A 439 -26.08 -8.08 -4.27
C TYR A 439 -24.87 -7.22 -3.92
N GLN A 440 -25.03 -5.89 -4.02
CA GLN A 440 -24.01 -4.94 -3.57
C GLN A 440 -23.74 -4.99 -2.08
N ILE A 441 -24.79 -5.09 -1.25
CA ILE A 441 -24.61 -5.22 0.20
C ILE A 441 -23.79 -6.47 0.51
N ILE A 442 -24.13 -7.61 -0.09
CA ILE A 442 -23.40 -8.86 0.10
C ILE A 442 -21.94 -8.72 -0.38
N SER A 443 -21.69 -8.20 -1.58
CA SER A 443 -20.32 -7.98 -2.07
C SER A 443 -19.51 -7.11 -1.11
N GLY A 444 -20.02 -5.94 -0.72
CA GLY A 444 -19.32 -5.02 0.17
C GLY A 444 -19.03 -5.61 1.55
N LEU A 445 -19.96 -6.40 2.12
CA LEU A 445 -19.73 -7.13 3.38
C LEU A 445 -18.55 -8.11 3.29
N GLY A 446 -18.32 -8.69 2.12
CA GLY A 446 -17.21 -9.61 1.87
C GLY A 446 -15.86 -8.92 1.62
N ILE A 447 -15.89 -7.78 0.92
CA ILE A 447 -14.69 -7.02 0.57
C ILE A 447 -14.07 -6.36 1.82
N GLY A 448 -14.89 -5.77 2.69
CA GLY A 448 -14.44 -4.95 3.83
C GLY A 448 -13.43 -5.64 4.75
N PRO A 449 -13.71 -6.85 5.27
CA PRO A 449 -12.81 -7.57 6.17
C PRO A 449 -11.42 -7.84 5.59
N ASN A 450 -11.36 -8.10 4.28
CA ASN A 450 -10.17 -8.55 3.58
C ASN A 450 -9.19 -7.43 3.22
N PHE A 451 -9.56 -6.15 3.40
CA PHE A 451 -8.61 -5.04 3.26
C PHE A 451 -7.47 -5.13 4.28
N GLN A 452 -7.76 -5.63 5.49
CA GLN A 452 -6.88 -5.45 6.64
C GLN A 452 -6.60 -6.75 7.41
N ALA A 453 -7.56 -7.67 7.48
CA ALA A 453 -7.35 -8.92 8.20
C ALA A 453 -6.17 -9.75 7.63
N PRO A 454 -5.97 -9.86 6.29
CA PRO A 454 -4.79 -10.51 5.73
C PRO A 454 -3.47 -9.78 6.04
N LEU A 455 -3.49 -8.45 6.16
CA LEU A 455 -2.29 -7.69 6.56
C LEU A 455 -1.92 -7.97 8.03
N ILE A 456 -2.91 -8.06 8.92
CA ILE A 456 -2.70 -8.47 10.32
C ILE A 456 -2.15 -9.89 10.39
N ALA A 457 -2.70 -10.80 9.58
CA ALA A 457 -2.20 -12.16 9.46
C ALA A 457 -0.73 -12.15 9.04
N LEU A 458 -0.38 -11.44 7.96
CA LEU A 458 0.99 -11.28 7.50
C LEU A 458 1.92 -10.79 8.61
N GLN A 459 1.59 -9.67 9.25
CA GLN A 459 2.43 -9.09 10.31
C GLN A 459 2.61 -10.03 11.51
N SER A 460 1.66 -10.94 11.78
CA SER A 460 1.77 -11.91 12.89
C SER A 460 2.79 -13.02 12.64
N HIS A 461 3.18 -13.26 11.38
CA HIS A 461 4.18 -14.26 11.00
C HIS A 461 5.54 -13.65 10.66
N ILE A 462 5.66 -12.32 10.69
CA ILE A 462 6.85 -11.58 10.28
C ILE A 462 7.57 -11.01 11.51
N LYS A 463 8.90 -10.99 11.44
CA LYS A 463 9.74 -10.37 12.48
C LYS A 463 9.51 -8.85 12.49
N PRO A 464 9.53 -8.18 13.66
CA PRO A 464 9.35 -6.73 13.76
C PRO A 464 10.22 -5.92 12.79
N SER A 465 11.47 -6.33 12.62
CA SER A 465 12.45 -5.75 11.69
C SER A 465 12.01 -5.73 10.23
N ASP A 466 11.21 -6.72 9.82
CA ASP A 466 10.79 -6.94 8.45
C ASP A 466 9.35 -6.45 8.20
N ILE A 467 8.63 -5.95 9.23
CA ILE A 467 7.21 -5.55 9.11
C ILE A 467 7.01 -4.48 8.05
N ALA A 468 7.88 -3.47 7.96
CA ALA A 468 7.76 -2.41 6.97
C ALA A 468 7.91 -2.92 5.54
N THR A 469 8.92 -3.75 5.34
CA THR A 469 9.21 -4.37 4.06
C THR A 469 8.11 -5.37 3.65
N ALA A 470 7.58 -6.16 4.59
CA ALA A 470 6.47 -7.06 4.32
C ALA A 470 5.15 -6.31 4.03
N THR A 471 4.87 -5.24 4.77
CA THR A 471 3.66 -4.41 4.57
C THR A 471 3.69 -3.69 3.22
N SER A 472 4.85 -3.15 2.82
CA SER A 472 5.01 -2.53 1.50
C SER A 472 4.91 -3.55 0.37
N THR A 473 5.48 -4.75 0.53
CA THR A 473 5.31 -5.87 -0.41
C THR A 473 3.85 -6.30 -0.53
N PHE A 474 3.10 -6.32 0.58
CA PHE A 474 1.66 -6.61 0.58
C PHE A 474 0.87 -5.57 -0.22
N GLY A 475 1.18 -4.29 -0.01
CA GLY A 475 0.61 -3.19 -0.81
C GLY A 475 0.93 -3.33 -2.30
N PHE A 476 2.19 -3.66 -2.62
CA PHE A 476 2.66 -3.88 -3.99
C PHE A 476 1.90 -5.01 -4.70
N CYS A 477 1.79 -6.19 -4.08
CA CYS A 477 1.04 -7.33 -4.64
C CYS A 477 -0.42 -6.96 -4.92
N ARG A 478 -1.07 -6.26 -3.98
CA ARG A 478 -2.46 -5.81 -4.13
C ARG A 478 -2.60 -4.78 -5.27
N ASN A 479 -1.70 -3.81 -5.38
CA ASN A 479 -1.79 -2.77 -6.42
C ASN A 479 -1.51 -3.30 -7.81
N ILE A 480 -0.53 -4.21 -7.97
CA ILE A 480 -0.35 -4.92 -9.25
C ILE A 480 -1.62 -5.67 -9.62
N ALA A 481 -2.23 -6.38 -8.67
CA ALA A 481 -3.47 -7.11 -8.91
C ALA A 481 -4.60 -6.17 -9.36
N SER A 482 -4.75 -5.02 -8.71
CA SER A 482 -5.71 -3.99 -9.08
C SER A 482 -5.48 -3.48 -10.50
N SER A 483 -4.25 -3.14 -10.88
CA SER A 483 -3.94 -2.68 -12.24
C SER A 483 -4.21 -3.76 -13.29
N VAL A 484 -3.80 -5.01 -13.04
CA VAL A 484 -4.03 -6.14 -13.95
C VAL A 484 -5.52 -6.47 -14.08
N SER A 485 -6.29 -6.29 -13.00
CA SER A 485 -7.73 -6.58 -12.97
C SER A 485 -8.52 -5.81 -14.00
N VAL A 486 -8.28 -4.49 -14.10
CA VAL A 486 -9.00 -3.64 -15.07
C VAL A 486 -8.72 -4.08 -16.50
N VAL A 487 -7.46 -4.41 -16.81
CA VAL A 487 -7.06 -4.87 -18.15
C VAL A 487 -7.72 -6.20 -18.48
N ILE A 488 -7.59 -7.21 -17.62
CA ILE A 488 -8.13 -8.55 -17.90
C ILE A 488 -9.66 -8.51 -17.98
N GLY A 489 -10.33 -7.79 -17.05
CA GLY A 489 -11.78 -7.59 -17.10
C GLY A 489 -12.22 -6.90 -18.39
N GLY A 490 -11.49 -5.86 -18.82
CA GLY A 490 -11.74 -5.16 -20.08
C GLY A 490 -11.58 -6.04 -21.31
N VAL A 491 -10.54 -6.88 -21.35
CA VAL A 491 -10.31 -7.84 -22.45
C VAL A 491 -11.42 -8.88 -22.53
N ILE A 492 -11.83 -9.45 -21.38
CA ILE A 492 -12.93 -10.41 -21.32
C ILE A 492 -14.22 -9.76 -21.83
N PHE A 493 -14.53 -8.55 -21.34
CA PHE A 493 -15.69 -7.79 -21.77
C PHE A 493 -15.66 -7.53 -23.29
N GLN A 494 -14.56 -6.99 -23.83
CA GLN A 494 -14.43 -6.65 -25.24
C GLN A 494 -14.54 -7.87 -26.16
N ASN A 495 -13.85 -8.97 -25.83
CA ASN A 495 -13.90 -10.20 -26.62
C ASN A 495 -15.32 -10.78 -26.65
N HIS A 496 -16.01 -10.76 -25.51
CA HIS A 496 -17.39 -11.24 -25.46
C HIS A 496 -18.34 -10.31 -26.21
N MET A 497 -18.18 -8.99 -26.04
CA MET A 497 -18.99 -7.97 -26.72
C MET A 497 -18.85 -8.11 -28.24
N LYS A 498 -17.62 -8.25 -28.76
CA LYS A 498 -17.36 -8.48 -30.19
C LYS A 498 -18.09 -9.73 -30.69
N SER A 499 -17.97 -10.85 -29.98
CA SER A 499 -18.65 -12.09 -30.35
C SER A 499 -20.18 -11.96 -30.38
N ARG A 500 -20.76 -11.11 -29.51
CA ARG A 500 -22.21 -10.83 -29.50
C ARG A 500 -22.61 -9.88 -30.62
N LEU A 501 -21.84 -8.83 -30.86
CA LEU A 501 -22.08 -7.87 -31.94
C LEU A 501 -21.98 -8.52 -33.33
N ASP A 502 -21.06 -9.47 -33.54
CA ASP A 502 -20.94 -10.22 -34.79
C ASP A 502 -22.22 -11.01 -35.12
N LYS A 503 -22.94 -11.48 -34.09
CA LYS A 503 -24.24 -12.16 -34.24
C LYS A 503 -25.38 -11.19 -34.55
N LEU A 504 -25.20 -9.90 -34.28
CA LEU A 504 -26.16 -8.82 -34.55
C LEU A 504 -25.92 -8.15 -35.91
N SER A 505 -25.01 -8.68 -36.73
CA SER A 505 -24.64 -8.16 -38.07
C SER A 505 -25.80 -8.04 -39.07
N GLY A 506 -26.91 -8.74 -38.83
CA GLY A 506 -28.16 -8.59 -39.60
C GLY A 506 -29.20 -7.63 -39.01
N GLN A 507 -28.98 -7.11 -37.79
CA GLN A 507 -29.92 -6.22 -37.07
C GLN A 507 -29.38 -4.81 -36.86
N LEU A 508 -28.06 -4.63 -36.94
CA LEU A 508 -27.39 -3.34 -36.74
C LEU A 508 -26.61 -2.94 -37.99
N PRO A 509 -26.53 -1.64 -38.32
CA PRO A 509 -25.65 -1.16 -39.37
C PRO A 509 -24.18 -1.57 -39.10
N PRO A 510 -23.43 -2.01 -40.13
CA PRO A 510 -22.03 -2.42 -39.96
C PRO A 510 -21.13 -1.35 -39.32
N GLN A 511 -21.45 -0.07 -39.55
CA GLN A 511 -20.74 1.08 -38.97
C GLN A 511 -20.91 1.16 -37.45
N VAL A 512 -22.12 0.89 -36.93
CA VAL A 512 -22.40 0.88 -35.48
C VAL A 512 -21.67 -0.29 -34.81
N ILE A 513 -21.70 -1.47 -35.44
CA ILE A 513 -20.96 -2.66 -34.96
C ILE A 513 -19.47 -2.38 -34.89
N GLN A 514 -18.91 -1.77 -35.93
CA GLN A 514 -17.48 -1.43 -35.99
C GLN A 514 -17.11 -0.40 -34.91
N GLN A 515 -17.93 0.62 -34.71
CA GLN A 515 -17.70 1.64 -33.69
C GLN A 515 -17.77 1.06 -32.27
N LEU A 516 -18.80 0.26 -31.95
CA LEU A 516 -18.95 -0.38 -30.66
C LEU A 516 -17.85 -1.41 -30.38
N SER A 517 -17.36 -2.11 -31.42
CA SER A 517 -16.29 -3.10 -31.30
C SER A 517 -14.89 -2.48 -31.19
N ALA A 518 -14.69 -1.28 -31.73
CA ALA A 518 -13.40 -0.59 -31.73
C ALA A 518 -13.22 0.38 -30.55
N THR A 519 -14.30 0.72 -29.85
CA THR A 519 -14.30 1.70 -28.77
C THR A 519 -14.27 1.01 -27.41
N SER A 520 -13.51 1.54 -26.45
CA SER A 520 -13.49 1.01 -25.08
C SER A 520 -14.87 1.13 -24.43
N ALA A 521 -15.20 0.21 -23.54
CA ALA A 521 -16.57 0.04 -23.01
C ALA A 521 -17.21 1.32 -22.48
N GLY A 522 -16.43 2.18 -21.80
CA GLY A 522 -16.91 3.47 -21.27
C GLY A 522 -17.12 4.56 -22.32
N ALA A 523 -16.32 4.57 -23.40
CA ALA A 523 -16.45 5.56 -24.48
C ALA A 523 -17.62 5.22 -25.43
N SER A 524 -18.04 3.96 -25.47
CA SER A 524 -19.18 3.49 -26.26
C SER A 524 -20.54 3.90 -25.67
N ILE A 525 -20.62 4.32 -24.40
CA ILE A 525 -21.89 4.66 -23.72
C ILE A 525 -22.65 5.78 -24.45
N GLY A 526 -21.94 6.81 -24.91
CA GLY A 526 -22.53 7.91 -25.68
C GLY A 526 -23.13 7.46 -27.02
N ILE A 527 -22.51 6.43 -27.64
CA ILE A 527 -23.00 5.81 -28.87
C ILE A 527 -24.25 4.99 -28.58
N VAL A 528 -24.23 4.16 -27.53
CA VAL A 528 -25.40 3.34 -27.13
C VAL A 528 -26.62 4.23 -26.82
N ASN A 529 -26.41 5.36 -26.15
CA ASN A 529 -27.48 6.29 -25.80
C ASN A 529 -28.09 7.02 -27.01
N SER A 530 -27.36 7.15 -28.12
CA SER A 530 -27.86 7.79 -29.34
C SER A 530 -28.52 6.81 -30.31
N LEU A 531 -28.48 5.50 -30.02
CA LEU A 531 -29.13 4.50 -30.86
C LEU A 531 -30.67 4.57 -30.75
N PRO A 532 -31.37 4.34 -31.88
CA PRO A 532 -32.81 4.07 -31.88
C PRO A 532 -33.19 2.92 -30.93
N GLU A 533 -34.36 3.00 -30.28
CA GLU A 533 -34.78 2.04 -29.25
C GLU A 533 -34.87 0.57 -29.75
N ASP A 534 -35.17 0.37 -31.04
CA ASP A 534 -35.17 -0.95 -31.71
C ASP A 534 -33.76 -1.56 -31.82
N GLN A 535 -32.74 -0.73 -31.97
CA GLN A 535 -31.33 -1.14 -32.06
C GLN A 535 -30.64 -1.17 -30.69
N LYS A 536 -31.13 -0.37 -29.75
CA LYS A 536 -30.56 -0.21 -28.42
C LYS A 536 -30.73 -1.46 -27.56
N ARG A 537 -31.92 -2.08 -27.55
CA ARG A 537 -32.18 -3.25 -26.70
C ARG A 537 -31.25 -4.44 -26.98
N PRO A 538 -31.04 -4.89 -28.25
CA PRO A 538 -30.08 -5.95 -28.54
C PRO A 538 -28.64 -5.63 -28.13
N VAL A 539 -28.24 -4.34 -28.24
CA VAL A 539 -26.91 -3.89 -27.80
C VAL A 539 -26.79 -3.93 -26.27
N LEU A 540 -27.81 -3.48 -25.53
CA LEU A 540 -27.85 -3.55 -24.06
C LEU A 540 -27.81 -4.99 -23.53
N GLU A 541 -28.49 -5.91 -24.22
CA GLU A 541 -28.42 -7.35 -23.93
C GLU A 541 -27.00 -7.88 -24.16
N ALA A 542 -26.36 -7.52 -25.27
CA ALA A 542 -24.96 -7.89 -25.52
C ALA A 542 -23.99 -7.33 -24.45
N TYR A 543 -24.21 -6.09 -24.00
CA TYR A 543 -23.46 -5.48 -22.89
C TYR A 543 -23.65 -6.26 -21.59
N THR A 544 -24.89 -6.63 -21.27
CA THR A 544 -25.23 -7.38 -20.06
C THR A 544 -24.58 -8.76 -20.08
N ASP A 545 -24.66 -9.48 -21.21
CA ASP A 545 -23.99 -10.77 -21.41
C ASP A 545 -22.46 -10.67 -21.25
N ALA A 546 -21.85 -9.61 -21.80
CA ALA A 546 -20.41 -9.39 -21.68
C ALA A 546 -19.99 -9.10 -20.23
N LEU A 547 -20.78 -8.31 -19.49
CA LEU A 547 -20.58 -8.07 -18.07
C LEU A 547 -20.77 -9.35 -17.25
N GLN A 548 -21.76 -10.17 -17.57
CA GLN A 548 -22.01 -11.45 -16.90
C GLN A 548 -20.78 -12.38 -16.97
N MET A 549 -20.18 -12.54 -18.15
CA MET A 549 -18.98 -13.37 -18.31
C MET A 549 -17.80 -12.85 -17.47
N MET A 550 -17.68 -11.54 -17.36
CA MET A 550 -16.68 -10.90 -16.52
C MET A 550 -16.97 -11.14 -15.02
N TRP A 551 -18.22 -11.08 -14.58
CA TRP A 551 -18.60 -11.44 -13.21
C TRP A 551 -18.28 -12.89 -12.88
N VAL A 552 -18.54 -13.83 -13.80
CA VAL A 552 -18.13 -15.25 -13.65
C VAL A 552 -16.63 -15.35 -13.35
N PHE A 553 -15.80 -14.62 -14.09
CA PHE A 553 -14.35 -14.62 -13.88
C PHE A 553 -13.96 -14.10 -12.48
N TYR A 554 -14.57 -13.00 -12.01
CA TYR A 554 -14.30 -12.48 -10.67
C TYR A 554 -14.85 -13.36 -9.54
N THR A 555 -15.94 -14.10 -9.77
CA THR A 555 -16.42 -15.17 -8.88
C THR A 555 -15.37 -16.26 -8.73
N VAL A 556 -14.77 -16.72 -9.84
CA VAL A 556 -13.69 -17.72 -9.80
C VAL A 556 -12.48 -17.20 -9.03
N LEU A 557 -12.05 -15.95 -9.27
CA LEU A 557 -10.93 -15.35 -8.53
C LEU A 557 -11.23 -15.21 -7.03
N SER A 558 -12.47 -14.91 -6.66
CA SER A 558 -12.91 -14.90 -5.25
C SER A 558 -12.80 -16.30 -4.62
N ALA A 559 -13.16 -17.35 -5.36
CA ALA A 559 -13.03 -18.74 -4.90
C ALA A 559 -11.55 -19.16 -4.74
N VAL A 560 -10.68 -18.76 -5.67
CA VAL A 560 -9.23 -18.99 -5.55
C VAL A 560 -8.66 -18.23 -4.36
N GLY A 561 -9.07 -16.97 -4.16
CA GLY A 561 -8.70 -16.18 -2.98
C GLY A 561 -9.12 -16.86 -1.67
N LEU A 562 -10.34 -17.43 -1.62
CA LEU A 562 -10.80 -18.24 -0.50
C LEU A 562 -9.88 -19.45 -0.27
N ALA A 563 -9.61 -20.24 -1.30
CA ALA A 563 -8.74 -21.42 -1.21
C ALA A 563 -7.33 -21.07 -0.71
N VAL A 564 -6.74 -19.99 -1.21
CA VAL A 564 -5.44 -19.48 -0.76
C VAL A 564 -5.50 -19.02 0.69
N SER A 565 -6.59 -18.37 1.11
CA SER A 565 -6.75 -17.91 2.50
C SER A 565 -6.80 -19.05 3.53
N LEU A 566 -7.18 -20.27 3.13
CA LEU A 566 -7.15 -21.45 3.99
C LEU A 566 -5.72 -21.92 4.32
N LEU A 567 -4.73 -21.51 3.53
CA LEU A 567 -3.32 -21.82 3.75
C LEU A 567 -2.64 -20.90 4.78
N ILE A 568 -3.34 -19.86 5.24
CA ILE A 568 -2.85 -18.95 6.29
C ILE A 568 -2.86 -19.69 7.64
N GLY A 569 -1.68 -19.81 8.25
CA GLY A 569 -1.52 -20.50 9.52
C GLY A 569 -2.03 -19.66 10.70
N ARG A 570 -2.56 -20.32 11.73
CA ARG A 570 -2.99 -19.66 12.97
C ARG A 570 -1.78 -19.22 13.79
N GLN A 571 -1.79 -17.98 14.26
CA GLN A 571 -0.86 -17.45 15.28
C GLN A 571 -1.63 -16.71 16.36
N THR A 572 -1.13 -16.75 17.58
CA THR A 572 -1.66 -15.95 18.69
C THR A 572 -1.18 -14.52 18.55
N LEU A 573 -2.11 -13.57 18.50
CA LEU A 573 -1.76 -12.15 18.45
C LEU A 573 -1.19 -11.72 19.81
N ARG A 574 0.06 -11.27 19.82
CA ARG A 574 0.71 -10.71 21.02
C ARG A 574 -0.05 -9.46 21.48
N LYS A 575 -0.23 -9.35 22.80
CA LYS A 575 -0.82 -8.15 23.43
C LYS A 575 0.22 -7.05 23.61
N GLU A 576 1.46 -7.42 23.87
CA GLU A 576 2.56 -6.47 24.07
C GLU A 576 2.97 -5.81 22.75
N HIS A 577 3.23 -4.51 22.83
CA HIS A 577 3.76 -3.72 21.73
C HIS A 577 5.29 -3.78 21.74
N GLU A 578 5.87 -4.39 20.72
CA GLU A 578 7.31 -4.36 20.48
C GLU A 578 7.64 -3.15 19.61
N VAL A 579 8.42 -2.21 20.15
CA VAL A 579 8.81 -0.99 19.42
C VAL A 579 9.81 -1.35 18.32
N THR A 580 9.41 -1.16 17.07
CA THR A 580 10.30 -1.33 15.92
C THR A 580 11.41 -0.28 15.98
N LYS A 581 12.67 -0.74 16.07
CA LYS A 581 13.84 0.14 15.96
C LYS A 581 14.14 0.35 14.48
N THR A 582 14.21 1.62 14.04
CA THR A 582 14.59 1.99 12.67
C THR A 582 16.01 2.56 12.66
N GLY A 583 16.64 2.64 11.49
CA GLY A 583 17.97 3.21 11.30
C GLY A 583 18.94 2.27 10.60
N LEU A 584 19.96 2.85 9.97
CA LEU A 584 20.97 2.10 9.22
C LEU A 584 21.75 1.11 10.12
N ASP A 585 22.07 1.52 11.35
CA ASP A 585 22.83 0.69 12.30
C ASP A 585 22.04 -0.57 12.68
N VAL A 586 20.71 -0.43 12.82
CA VAL A 586 19.81 -1.55 13.10
C VAL A 586 19.76 -2.49 11.91
N GLN A 587 19.62 -1.95 10.69
CA GLN A 587 19.64 -2.73 9.46
C GLN A 587 20.96 -3.48 9.26
N ALA A 588 22.09 -2.84 9.58
CA ALA A 588 23.42 -3.45 9.53
C ALA A 588 23.53 -4.64 10.50
N ARG A 589 23.14 -4.44 11.77
CA ARG A 589 23.15 -5.51 12.78
C ARG A 589 22.28 -6.69 12.37
N GLU A 590 21.07 -6.44 11.89
CA GLU A 590 20.15 -7.50 11.43
C GLU A 590 20.68 -8.28 10.22
N ARG A 591 21.39 -7.58 9.32
CA ARG A 591 22.10 -8.21 8.20
C ARG A 591 23.22 -9.12 8.71
N ASP A 592 24.03 -8.66 9.65
CA ASP A 592 25.16 -9.43 10.17
C ASP A 592 24.68 -10.67 10.94
N GLU A 593 23.65 -10.53 11.80
CA GLU A 593 23.01 -11.66 12.46
C GLU A 593 22.40 -12.67 11.47
N ARG A 594 21.89 -12.21 10.33
CA ARG A 594 21.36 -13.09 9.28
C ARG A 594 22.49 -13.85 8.59
N LEU A 595 23.55 -13.15 8.18
CA LEU A 595 24.72 -13.75 7.53
C LEU A 595 25.39 -14.78 8.46
N GLN A 596 25.46 -14.50 9.75
CA GLN A 596 25.96 -15.44 10.75
C GLN A 596 25.09 -16.70 10.81
N ARG A 597 23.76 -16.54 10.97
CA ARG A 597 22.81 -17.68 10.96
C ARG A 597 22.87 -18.52 9.68
N GLU A 598 23.15 -17.91 8.53
CA GLU A 598 23.31 -18.63 7.26
C GLU A 598 24.63 -19.39 7.18
N LYS A 599 25.71 -18.84 7.73
CA LYS A 599 26.99 -19.54 7.88
C LYS A 599 26.85 -20.73 8.81
N ASP A 600 26.27 -20.53 9.99
CA ASP A 600 26.09 -21.60 10.99
C ASP A 600 25.27 -22.77 10.40
N LYS A 601 24.17 -22.48 9.70
CA LYS A 601 23.37 -23.52 9.00
C LYS A 601 24.12 -24.24 7.88
N LYS A 602 25.07 -23.59 7.21
CA LYS A 602 25.91 -24.24 6.21
C LYS A 602 26.90 -25.19 6.88
N LEU A 603 27.53 -24.75 7.96
CA LEU A 603 28.43 -25.57 8.78
C LEU A 603 27.69 -26.79 9.34
N GLU A 604 26.51 -26.63 9.93
CA GLU A 604 25.69 -27.75 10.42
C GLU A 604 25.35 -28.76 9.31
N LYS A 605 25.04 -28.28 8.09
CA LYS A 605 24.77 -29.15 6.94
C LYS A 605 26.02 -29.89 6.45
N GLU A 606 27.17 -29.23 6.47
CA GLU A 606 28.45 -29.83 6.11
C GLU A 606 28.89 -30.86 7.15
N GLU A 607 28.73 -30.58 8.44
CA GLU A 607 28.94 -31.52 9.54
C GLU A 607 28.02 -32.73 9.43
N LYS A 608 26.72 -32.51 9.21
CA LYS A 608 25.76 -33.61 9.00
C LYS A 608 26.14 -34.47 7.79
N LYS A 609 26.57 -33.84 6.69
CA LYS A 609 27.04 -34.55 5.50
C LYS A 609 28.34 -35.33 5.74
N ARG A 610 29.24 -34.84 6.59
CA ARG A 610 30.46 -35.56 7.01
C ARG A 610 30.12 -36.77 7.88
N MET A 611 29.19 -36.62 8.83
CA MET A 611 28.70 -37.73 9.66
C MET A 611 27.97 -38.80 8.83
N ASP A 612 27.08 -38.41 7.92
CA ASP A 612 26.33 -39.34 7.06
C ASP A 612 27.24 -40.09 6.06
N ASN A 613 28.38 -39.50 5.67
CA ASN A 613 29.36 -40.11 4.77
C ASN A 613 30.36 -41.05 5.47
N GLY A 614 30.16 -41.36 6.75
CA GLY A 614 31.04 -42.30 7.49
C GLY A 614 32.45 -41.78 7.71
N ILE A 615 32.70 -40.48 7.54
CA ILE A 615 33.93 -39.81 7.96
C ILE A 615 33.75 -39.38 9.42
N GLY A 616 33.43 -40.36 10.27
CA GLY A 616 33.62 -40.23 11.72
C GLY A 616 35.08 -40.50 12.00
N ILE A 617 35.73 -39.57 12.69
CA ILE A 617 37.12 -39.68 13.17
C ILE A 617 37.33 -40.99 13.93
#